data_AF-A0A2W1KAY0-F1
#
_entry.id   AF-A0A2W1KAY0-F1
#
_cell.length_a   1.000
_cell.length_b   1.000
_cell.length_c   1.000
_cell.angle_alpha   90.00
_cell.angle_beta   90.00
_cell.angle_gamma   90.00
#
_symmetry.space_group_name_H-M   'P 1'
#
loop_
_entity.id
_entity.type
_entity.pdbx_description
1 polymer ?
#
loop_
_entity_poly.entity_id
_entity_poly.type
_entity_poly.pdbx_seq_one_letter_code
_entity_poly.pdbx_strand_id
1 'polypeptide(L)'
;MKKNKIIFWIATSIIFAMEALMPLATLLFAHEYFNAGTKPLGYPDYFAYALIICKIMGATAIMFPKLPAKLREWAYAGLTFNLIFAIISHLAVDQVVANVVMPLVVGVVLGFSYVYAQKITARNEE
;
A
#
# COMPACT_ATOMS: atom_id res chain seq x y z
N MET A 1 6.29 -7.16 23.86
CA MET A 1 5.53 -8.24 23.17
C MET A 1 4.18 -7.76 22.64
N LYS A 2 3.20 -7.43 23.50
CA LYS A 2 1.86 -7.02 23.05
C LYS A 2 1.87 -5.73 22.24
N LYS A 3 2.59 -4.70 22.71
CA LYS A 3 2.65 -3.38 22.05
C LYS A 3 3.14 -3.45 20.59
N ASN A 4 4.26 -4.13 20.32
CA ASN A 4 4.79 -4.25 18.96
C ASN A 4 3.83 -5.01 18.03
N LYS A 5 3.24 -6.12 18.50
CA LYS A 5 2.24 -6.88 17.75
C LYS A 5 1.00 -6.04 17.47
N ILE A 6 0.51 -5.27 18.44
CA ILE A 6 -0.62 -4.36 18.27
C ILE A 6 -0.31 -3.31 17.21
N ILE A 7 0.85 -2.64 17.29
CA ILE A 7 1.23 -1.61 16.32
C ILE A 7 1.36 -2.21 14.91
N PHE A 8 2.01 -3.38 14.78
CA PHE A 8 2.09 -4.09 13.51
C PHE A 8 0.71 -4.39 12.93
N TRP A 9 -0.17 -5.02 13.70
CA TRP A 9 -1.49 -5.40 13.20
C TRP A 9 -2.36 -4.19 12.85
N ILE A 10 -2.32 -3.12 13.65
CA ILE A 10 -3.02 -1.87 13.33
C ILE A 10 -2.51 -1.29 12.01
N ALA A 11 -1.19 -1.12 11.87
CA ALA A 11 -0.60 -0.56 10.65
C ALA A 11 -0.88 -1.43 9.42
N THR A 12 -0.71 -2.73 9.53
CA THR A 12 -0.97 -3.69 8.44
C THR A 12 -2.45 -3.73 8.05
N SER A 13 -3.38 -3.66 9.01
CA SER A 13 -4.81 -3.56 8.71
C SER A 13 -5.17 -2.26 8.00
N ILE A 14 -4.54 -1.13 8.35
CA ILE A 14 -4.72 0.13 7.64
C ILE A 14 -4.19 0.01 6.20
N ILE A 15 -3.00 -0.55 5.99
CA ILE A 15 -2.46 -0.80 4.65
C ILE A 15 -3.39 -1.69 3.83
N PHE A 16 -3.89 -2.77 4.41
CA PHE A 16 -4.83 -3.65 3.71
C PHE A 16 -6.13 -2.95 3.35
N ALA A 17 -6.67 -2.13 4.26
CA ALA A 17 -7.86 -1.35 3.98
C ALA A 17 -7.64 -0.32 2.86
N MET A 18 -6.53 0.41 2.87
CA MET A 18 -6.25 1.49 1.94
C MET A 18 -5.73 1.01 0.58
N GLU A 19 -4.86 0.01 0.54
CA GLU A 19 -4.21 -0.45 -0.69
C GLU A 19 -4.93 -1.64 -1.34
N ALA A 20 -5.68 -2.46 -0.60
CA ALA A 20 -6.45 -3.57 -1.19
C ALA A 20 -7.96 -3.32 -1.20
N LEU A 21 -8.58 -3.12 -0.04
CA LEU A 21 -10.04 -3.08 0.05
C LEU A 21 -10.64 -1.85 -0.61
N MET A 22 -10.09 -0.66 -0.37
CA MET A 22 -10.63 0.59 -0.93
C MET A 22 -10.56 0.61 -2.47
N PRO A 23 -9.44 0.27 -3.14
CA PRO A 23 -9.38 0.26 -4.59
C PRO A 23 -10.25 -0.86 -5.19
N LEU A 24 -10.30 -2.03 -4.55
CA LEU A 24 -11.18 -3.13 -4.97
C LEU A 24 -12.66 -2.75 -4.86
N ALA A 25 -13.06 -2.16 -3.73
CA ALA A 25 -14.43 -1.71 -3.51
C ALA A 25 -14.81 -0.61 -4.50
N THR A 26 -13.90 0.33 -4.78
CA THR A 26 -14.11 1.36 -5.80
C THR A 26 -14.31 0.73 -7.17
N LEU A 27 -13.47 -0.23 -7.55
CA LEU A 27 -13.59 -0.95 -8.81
C LEU A 27 -14.94 -1.69 -8.96
N LEU A 28 -15.44 -2.30 -7.89
CA LEU A 28 -16.65 -3.13 -7.92
C LEU A 28 -17.96 -2.35 -7.72
N PHE A 29 -17.95 -1.29 -6.89
CA PHE A 29 -19.16 -0.63 -6.42
C PHE A 29 -19.25 0.85 -6.82
N ALA A 30 -18.15 1.46 -7.27
CA ALA A 30 -18.07 2.86 -7.65
C ALA A 30 -17.17 3.01 -8.88
N HIS A 31 -17.48 2.21 -9.91
CA HIS A 31 -16.60 1.93 -11.03
C HIS A 31 -16.13 3.20 -11.74
N GLU A 32 -16.95 4.25 -11.79
CA GLU A 32 -16.61 5.54 -12.39
C GLU A 32 -15.43 6.27 -11.71
N TYR A 33 -15.04 5.86 -10.49
CA TYR A 33 -13.93 6.45 -9.73
C TYR A 33 -12.67 5.56 -9.67
N PHE A 34 -12.67 4.38 -10.31
CA PHE A 34 -11.56 3.42 -10.19
C PHE A 34 -10.19 3.99 -10.61
N ASN A 35 -10.20 4.93 -11.56
CA ASN A 35 -9.02 5.60 -12.10
C ASN A 35 -8.84 7.03 -11.57
N ALA A 36 -9.56 7.43 -10.52
CA ALA A 36 -9.53 8.81 -10.01
C ALA A 36 -8.12 9.30 -9.63
N GLY A 37 -7.25 8.41 -9.15
CA GLY A 37 -5.86 8.73 -8.83
C GLY A 37 -4.90 8.70 -10.03
N THR A 38 -5.25 8.05 -11.13
CA THR A 38 -4.37 7.86 -12.28
C THR A 38 -4.77 8.68 -13.50
N LYS A 39 -6.05 9.01 -13.64
CA LYS A 39 -6.62 9.79 -14.73
C LYS A 39 -6.07 11.23 -14.78
N PRO A 40 -5.94 11.99 -13.67
CA PRO A 40 -5.32 13.31 -13.69
C PRO A 40 -3.85 13.30 -14.15
N LEU A 41 -3.20 12.14 -14.03
CA LEU A 41 -1.80 11.93 -14.43
C LEU A 41 -1.66 11.54 -15.90
N GLY A 42 -2.77 11.41 -16.65
CA GLY A 42 -2.78 11.01 -18.05
C GLY A 42 -2.55 9.52 -18.30
N TYR A 43 -2.62 8.67 -17.27
CA TYR A 43 -2.48 7.22 -17.46
C TYR A 43 -3.73 6.62 -18.12
N PRO A 44 -3.55 5.65 -19.03
CA PRO A 44 -4.65 4.89 -19.60
C PRO A 44 -5.29 3.94 -18.58
N ASP A 45 -6.56 3.59 -18.79
CA ASP A 45 -7.34 2.79 -17.83
C ASP A 45 -6.74 1.43 -17.50
N TYR A 46 -6.08 0.76 -18.46
CA TYR A 46 -5.42 -0.53 -18.20
C TYR A 46 -4.40 -0.43 -17.06
N PHE A 47 -3.74 0.73 -16.90
CA PHE A 47 -2.76 0.97 -15.85
C PHE A 47 -3.44 0.97 -14.48
N ALA A 48 -4.63 1.59 -14.35
CA ALA A 48 -5.39 1.58 -13.11
C ALA A 48 -5.78 0.15 -12.71
N TYR A 49 -6.28 -0.66 -13.65
CA TYR A 49 -6.62 -2.06 -13.39
C TYR A 49 -5.40 -2.88 -12.92
N ALA A 50 -4.28 -2.77 -13.65
CA ALA A 50 -3.05 -3.46 -13.31
C ALA A 50 -2.55 -3.04 -11.91
N LEU A 51 -2.59 -1.74 -11.63
CA LEU A 51 -2.15 -1.19 -10.35
C LEU A 51 -3.02 -1.69 -9.18
N ILE A 52 -4.35 -1.71 -9.34
CA ILE A 52 -5.28 -2.25 -8.33
C ILE A 52 -4.96 -3.72 -8.03
N ILE A 53 -4.77 -4.54 -9.05
CA ILE A 53 -4.43 -5.97 -8.88
C ILE A 53 -3.11 -6.11 -8.11
N CYS A 54 -2.07 -5.38 -8.52
CA CYS A 54 -0.76 -5.42 -7.86
C CYS A 54 -0.84 -4.97 -6.39
N LYS A 55 -1.60 -3.91 -6.08
CA LYS A 55 -1.79 -3.43 -4.71
C LYS A 55 -2.51 -4.47 -3.84
N ILE A 56 -3.55 -5.11 -4.35
CA ILE A 56 -4.27 -6.19 -3.64
C ILE A 56 -3.32 -7.34 -3.34
N MET A 57 -2.53 -7.79 -4.32
CA MET A 57 -1.55 -8.85 -4.12
C MET A 57 -0.50 -8.48 -3.06
N GLY A 58 0.05 -7.26 -3.13
CA GLY A 58 1.05 -6.78 -2.18
C GLY A 58 0.51 -6.66 -0.76
N ALA A 59 -0.61 -5.98 -0.57
CA ALA A 59 -1.19 -5.79 0.76
C ALA A 59 -1.67 -7.11 1.38
N THR A 60 -2.22 -8.03 0.57
CA THR A 60 -2.54 -9.40 1.01
C THR A 60 -1.27 -10.13 1.46
N ALA A 61 -0.19 -10.04 0.69
CA ALA A 61 1.06 -10.71 1.05
C ALA A 61 1.62 -10.25 2.41
N ILE A 62 1.48 -8.96 2.75
CA ILE A 62 1.90 -8.43 4.06
C ILE A 62 0.96 -8.91 5.19
N MET A 63 -0.35 -8.97 4.94
CA MET A 63 -1.36 -9.36 5.92
C MET A 63 -1.28 -10.84 6.33
N PHE A 64 -0.82 -11.72 5.43
CA PHE A 64 -0.77 -13.17 5.67
C PHE A 64 0.61 -13.64 6.14
N PRO A 65 0.84 -13.82 7.46
CA PRO A 65 2.16 -14.16 8.00
C PRO A 65 2.65 -15.57 7.64
N LYS A 66 1.76 -16.43 7.12
CA LYS A 66 2.10 -17.79 6.67
C LYS A 66 2.84 -17.82 5.32
N LEU A 67 2.87 -16.70 4.59
CA LEU A 67 3.56 -16.63 3.32
C LEU A 67 5.09 -16.54 3.52
N PRO A 68 5.90 -17.02 2.55
CA PRO A 68 7.34 -16.91 2.59
C PRO A 68 7.81 -15.47 2.85
N ALA A 69 8.81 -15.30 3.71
CA ALA A 69 9.37 -14.00 4.06
C ALA A 69 9.81 -13.20 2.82
N LYS A 70 10.37 -13.87 1.80
CA LYS A 70 10.77 -13.25 0.53
C LYS A 70 9.61 -12.58 -0.21
N LEU A 71 8.43 -13.20 -0.23
CA LEU A 71 7.24 -12.60 -0.87
C LEU A 71 6.77 -11.36 -0.12
N ARG A 72 6.89 -11.36 1.21
CA ARG A 72 6.57 -10.19 2.04
C ARG A 72 7.51 -9.03 1.75
N GLU A 73 8.82 -9.28 1.64
CA GLU A 73 9.79 -8.24 1.28
C GLU A 73 9.52 -7.67 -0.12
N TRP A 74 9.16 -8.52 -1.10
CA TRP A 74 8.74 -8.07 -2.43
C TRP A 74 7.49 -7.18 -2.37
N ALA A 75 6.51 -7.55 -1.55
CA ALA A 75 5.30 -6.76 -1.35
C ALA A 75 5.59 -5.39 -0.71
N TYR A 76 6.44 -5.35 0.32
CA TYR A 76 6.87 -4.09 0.92
C TYR A 76 7.60 -3.20 -0.09
N ALA A 77 8.54 -3.75 -0.86
CA ALA A 77 9.26 -3.01 -1.89
C ALA A 77 8.33 -2.47 -2.98
N GLY A 78 7.44 -3.31 -3.50
CA GLY A 78 6.49 -2.94 -4.55
C GLY A 78 5.54 -1.81 -4.12
N LEU A 79 4.93 -1.93 -2.93
CA LEU A 79 4.06 -0.87 -2.39
C LEU A 79 4.84 0.41 -2.11
N THR A 80 6.08 0.31 -1.60
CA THR A 80 6.93 1.48 -1.34
C THR A 80 7.24 2.24 -2.62
N PHE A 81 7.68 1.56 -3.69
CA PHE A 81 7.97 2.22 -4.96
C PHE A 81 6.71 2.80 -5.60
N ASN A 82 5.59 2.09 -5.53
CA ASN A 82 4.31 2.62 -5.98
C ASN A 82 3.95 3.94 -5.28
N LEU A 83 4.08 4.02 -3.94
CA LEU A 83 3.75 5.23 -3.18
C LEU A 83 4.72 6.38 -3.48
N ILE A 84 6.01 6.09 -3.63
CA ILE A 84 7.02 7.09 -4.06
C ILE A 84 6.68 7.64 -5.44
N PHE A 85 6.38 6.77 -6.41
CA PHE A 85 6.02 7.21 -7.75
C PHE A 85 4.70 7.95 -7.80
N ALA A 86 3.71 7.58 -6.98
CA ALA A 86 2.47 8.36 -6.84
C ALA A 86 2.77 9.80 -6.37
N ILE A 87 3.62 9.97 -5.34
CA ILE A 87 4.07 11.28 -4.86
C ILE A 87 4.75 12.06 -5.98
N ILE A 88 5.71 11.45 -6.67
CA ILE A 88 6.47 12.10 -7.76
C ILE A 88 5.54 12.50 -8.90
N SER A 89 4.64 11.62 -9.33
CA SER A 89 3.73 11.88 -10.44
C SER A 89 2.74 13.01 -10.13
N HIS A 90 2.16 13.04 -8.93
CA HIS A 90 1.27 14.14 -8.53
C HIS A 90 2.03 15.46 -8.39
N LEU A 91 3.26 15.45 -7.88
CA LEU A 91 4.10 16.66 -7.85
C LEU A 91 4.48 17.15 -9.25
N ALA A 92 4.71 16.25 -10.20
CA ALA A 92 5.19 16.59 -11.54
C ALA A 92 4.07 16.99 -12.50
N VAL A 93 2.87 16.39 -12.38
CA VAL A 93 1.81 16.49 -13.39
C VAL A 93 0.64 17.36 -12.94
N ASP A 94 -0.09 16.97 -11.89
CA ASP A 94 -1.32 17.66 -11.48
C ASP A 94 -1.11 18.76 -10.43
N GLN A 95 0.01 18.70 -9.69
CA GLN A 95 0.41 19.62 -8.61
C GLN A 95 -0.66 19.77 -7.51
N VAL A 96 -1.54 18.77 -7.36
CA VAL A 96 -2.60 18.77 -6.35
C VAL A 96 -2.04 18.26 -5.03
N VAL A 97 -1.87 19.16 -4.06
CA VAL A 97 -1.31 18.84 -2.73
C VAL A 97 -2.04 17.68 -2.05
N ALA A 98 -3.37 17.64 -2.16
CA ALA A 98 -4.18 16.56 -1.57
C ALA A 98 -3.80 15.17 -2.12
N ASN A 99 -3.49 15.08 -3.41
CA ASN A 99 -3.10 13.83 -4.07
C ASN A 99 -1.67 13.40 -3.71
N VAL A 100 -0.84 14.31 -3.20
CA VAL A 100 0.52 14.04 -2.70
C VAL A 100 0.49 13.58 -1.24
N VAL A 101 -0.36 14.21 -0.40
CA VAL A 101 -0.43 13.93 1.04
C VAL A 101 -0.90 12.51 1.31
N MET A 102 -1.88 12.01 0.55
CA MET A 102 -2.40 10.65 0.76
C MET A 102 -1.34 9.55 0.62
N PRO A 103 -0.63 9.41 -0.52
CA PRO A 103 0.41 8.38 -0.65
C PRO A 103 1.57 8.57 0.33
N LEU A 104 1.87 9.81 0.76
CA LEU A 104 2.85 10.07 1.81
C LEU A 104 2.41 9.48 3.16
N VAL A 105 1.17 9.74 3.59
CA VAL A 105 0.62 9.20 4.85
C VAL A 105 0.59 7.68 4.81
N VAL A 106 0.11 7.08 3.71
CA VAL A 106 0.12 5.62 3.53
C VAL A 106 1.54 5.06 3.58
N GLY A 107 2.51 5.74 2.96
CA GLY A 107 3.92 5.34 2.99
C GLY A 107 4.50 5.32 4.41
N VAL A 108 4.16 6.30 5.24
CA VAL A 108 4.56 6.32 6.66
C VAL A 108 3.95 5.14 7.42
N VAL A 109 2.67 4.84 7.21
CA VAL A 109 2.00 3.68 7.83
C VAL A 109 2.64 2.37 7.37
N LEU A 110 3.02 2.27 6.10
CA LEU A 110 3.71 1.10 5.55
C LEU A 110 5.09 0.93 6.21
N GLY A 111 5.83 2.02 6.41
CA GLY A 111 7.09 2.03 7.13
C GLY A 111 6.94 1.55 8.59
N PHE A 112 5.88 1.98 9.28
CA PHE A 112 5.57 1.45 10.62
C PHE A 112 5.28 -0.05 10.57
N SER A 113 4.44 -0.51 9.64
CA SER A 113 4.16 -1.94 9.46
C SER A 113 5.46 -2.73 9.28
N TYR A 114 6.37 -2.26 8.42
CA TYR A 114 7.66 -2.91 8.18
C TYR A 114 8.56 -2.96 9.42
N VAL A 115 8.81 -1.82 10.06
CA VAL A 115 9.71 -1.73 11.22
C VAL A 115 9.23 -2.62 12.37
N TYR A 116 7.92 -2.65 12.62
CA TYR A 116 7.37 -3.49 13.68
C TYR A 116 7.29 -4.96 13.28
N ALA A 117 7.16 -5.29 11.99
CA ALA A 117 7.32 -6.66 11.52
C ALA A 117 8.74 -7.20 11.78
N GLN A 118 9.78 -6.42 11.46
CA GLN A 118 11.17 -6.81 11.70
C GLN A 118 11.45 -7.01 13.20
N LYS A 119 10.94 -6.12 14.06
CA LYS A 119 11.04 -6.25 15.53
C LYS A 119 10.34 -7.49 16.09
N ILE A 120 9.31 -8.00 15.43
CA ILE A 120 8.63 -9.23 15.83
C ILE A 120 9.44 -10.45 15.38
N THR A 121 9.99 -10.44 14.16
CA THR A 121 10.79 -11.55 13.62
C THR A 121 12.10 -11.75 14.36
N ALA A 122 12.92 -10.70 14.51
CA ALA A 122 14.24 -10.79 15.16
C ALA A 122 14.18 -11.34 16.60
N ARG A 123 13.05 -11.12 17.29
CA ARG A 123 12.84 -11.59 18.66
C ARG A 123 12.34 -13.04 18.74
N ASN A 124 11.82 -13.61 17.66
CA ASN A 124 11.44 -15.03 17.63
C ASN A 124 12.65 -15.93 17.30
N GLU A 125 13.76 -15.34 16.85
CA GLU A 125 15.02 -16.00 16.55
C GLU A 125 16.00 -16.01 17.75
N GLU A 126 15.72 -15.19 18.78
CA GLU A 126 16.35 -15.19 20.11
C GLU A 126 15.70 -16.22 21.04
#